data_AF-A0A2L2WX81-F1
#
_entry.id   AF-A0A2L2WX81-F1
#
_cell.length_a   1.000
_cell.length_b   1.000
_cell.length_c   1.000
_cell.angle_alpha   90.00
_cell.angle_beta   90.00
_cell.angle_gamma   90.00
#
_symmetry.space_group_name_H-M   'P 1'
#
loop_
_entity.id
_entity.type
_entity.pdbx_description
1 polymer ?
#
loop_
_entity_poly.entity_id
_entity_poly.type
_entity_poly.pdbx_seq_one_letter_code
_entity_poly.pdbx_strand_id
1 'polypeptide(L)' 'MADVCKTDLQKVISYLDEAAKLYDALPMQKCKCRAYMINQLTTKLKSKLNDKK' A
#
# COMPACT_ATOMS: atom_id res chain seq x y z
N MET A 1 -11.17 12.63 18.20
CA MET A 1 -10.84 11.70 17.11
C MET A 1 -9.55 12.20 16.49
N ALA A 2 -8.48 11.42 16.48
CA ALA A 2 -7.24 11.86 15.82
C ALA A 2 -7.56 12.06 14.33
N ASP A 3 -7.37 13.29 13.84
CA ASP A 3 -7.58 13.60 12.43
C ASP A 3 -6.47 12.93 11.62
N VAL A 4 -6.85 12.03 10.72
CA VAL A 4 -5.90 11.32 9.86
C VAL A 4 -5.46 12.29 8.77
N CYS A 5 -4.24 12.82 8.91
CA CYS A 5 -3.73 13.81 7.98
C CYS A 5 -3.12 13.15 6.72
N LYS A 6 -2.90 13.95 5.67
CA LYS A 6 -2.37 13.43 4.39
C LYS A 6 -1.05 12.68 4.56
N THR A 7 -0.19 13.14 5.46
CA THR A 7 1.11 12.50 5.75
C THR A 7 0.94 11.15 6.44
N ASP A 8 -0.08 10.97 7.29
CA ASP A 8 -0.37 9.67 7.89
C ASP A 8 -0.74 8.64 6.82
N LEU A 9 -1.60 9.04 5.87
CA LEU A 9 -1.97 8.19 4.74
C LEU A 9 -0.78 7.85 3.85
N GLN A 10 0.10 8.82 3.58
CA GLN A 10 1.34 8.57 2.84
C GLN A 10 2.23 7.57 3.57
N LYS A 11 2.36 7.69 4.90
CA LYS A 11 3.17 6.79 5.72
C LYS A 11 2.60 5.36 5.72
N VAL A 12 1.27 5.22 5.83
CA VAL A 12 0.59 3.92 5.71
C VAL A 12 0.86 3.30 4.34
N ILE A 13 0.77 4.08 3.26
CA ILE A 13 1.07 3.61 1.91
C ILE A 13 2.53 3.12 1.81
N SER A 14 3.49 3.84 2.38
CA SER A 14 4.90 3.42 2.39
C SER A 14 5.10 2.08 3.10
N TYR A 15 4.48 1.88 4.27
CA TYR A 15 4.56 0.60 4.97
C TYR A 15 3.96 -0.57 4.18
N LEU A 16 2.85 -0.32 3.47
CA LEU A 16 2.23 -1.32 2.60
C LEU A 16 3.12 -1.66 1.40
N ASP A 17 3.72 -0.66 0.76
CA ASP A 17 4.64 -0.87 -0.37
C ASP A 17 5.89 -1.67 0.07
N GLU A 18 6.44 -1.41 1.26
CA GLU A 18 7.54 -2.20 1.85
C GLU A 18 7.12 -3.65 2.12
N ALA A 19 5.93 -3.84 2.72
CA ALA A 19 5.39 -5.19 2.95
C ALA A 19 5.18 -5.95 1.63
N ALA A 20 4.70 -5.29 0.58
CA ALA A 20 4.54 -5.90 -0.74
C ALA A 20 5.88 -6.40 -1.30
N LYS A 21 6.96 -5.60 -1.18
CA LYS A 21 8.31 -6.01 -1.58
C LYS A 21 8.81 -7.21 -0.80
N LEU A 22 8.60 -7.24 0.51
CA LEU A 22 8.97 -8.38 1.35
C LEU A 22 8.22 -9.65 0.95
N TYR A 23 6.91 -9.55 0.70
CA TYR A 23 6.12 -10.69 0.23
C TYR A 23 6.52 -11.15 -1.16
N ASP A 24 6.85 -10.23 -2.06
CA ASP A 24 7.28 -10.58 -3.41
C ASP A 24 8.67 -11.26 -3.40
N ALA A 25 9.56 -10.91 -2.48
CA ALA A 25 10.86 -11.57 -2.36
C ALA A 25 10.78 -13.05 -1.92
N LEU A 26 9.63 -13.49 -1.37
CA LEU A 26 9.45 -14.87 -0.91
C LEU A 26 8.99 -15.78 -2.08
N PRO A 27 9.49 -17.03 -2.15
CA PRO A 27 9.23 -17.93 -3.28
C PRO A 27 7.80 -18.54 -3.27
N MET A 28 7.03 -18.33 -2.21
CA MET A 28 5.70 -18.94 -2.07
C MET A 28 4.65 -18.19 -2.89
N GLN A 29 3.87 -18.91 -3.71
CA GLN A 29 2.81 -18.31 -4.54
C GLN A 29 1.80 -17.48 -3.72
N LYS A 30 1.44 -17.93 -2.51
CA LYS A 30 0.58 -17.17 -1.58
C LYS A 30 1.16 -15.80 -1.22
N CYS A 31 2.48 -15.66 -1.14
CA CYS A 31 3.16 -14.40 -0.88
C CYS A 31 3.14 -13.51 -2.13
N LYS A 32 3.37 -14.07 -3.32
CA LYS A 32 3.21 -13.36 -4.60
C LYS A 32 1.80 -12.79 -4.78
N CYS A 33 0.76 -13.59 -4.51
CA CYS A 33 -0.63 -13.13 -4.56
C CYS A 33 -0.91 -12.01 -3.55
N ARG A 34 -0.36 -12.10 -2.33
CA ARG A 34 -0.49 -11.04 -1.32
C ARG A 34 0.19 -9.75 -1.76
N ALA A 35 1.41 -9.82 -2.26
CA ALA A 35 2.14 -8.66 -2.79
C ALA A 35 1.35 -7.96 -3.90
N TYR A 36 0.79 -8.74 -4.84
CA TYR A 36 -0.05 -8.22 -5.92
C TYR A 36 -1.27 -7.46 -5.39
N MET A 37 -2.01 -8.04 -4.43
CA MET A 37 -3.18 -7.40 -3.84
C MET A 37 -2.82 -6.12 -3.08
N ILE A 38 -1.72 -6.12 -2.33
CA ILE A 38 -1.25 -4.93 -1.61
C ILE A 38 -0.92 -3.81 -2.63
N ASN A 39 -0.22 -4.11 -3.72
CA ASN A 39 0.10 -3.14 -4.77
C ASN A 39 -1.16 -2.55 -5.44
N GLN A 40 -2.19 -3.37 -5.70
CA GLN A 40 -3.46 -2.84 -6.23
C GLN A 40 -4.13 -1.88 -5.25
N LEU A 41 -4.17 -2.24 -3.96
CA LEU A 41 -4.77 -1.41 -2.92
C LEU A 41 -4.00 -0.09 -2.73
N THR A 42 -2.66 -0.13 -2.68
CA THR A 42 -1.84 1.08 -2.53
C THR A 42 -1.95 1.97 -3.76
N THR A 43 -2.05 1.41 -4.97
CA THR A 43 -2.30 2.18 -6.20
C THR A 43 -3.64 2.92 -6.11
N LYS A 44 -4.72 2.24 -5.72
CA LYS A 44 -6.04 2.85 -5.55
C LYS A 44 -6.05 3.95 -4.49
N LEU A 45 -5.32 3.76 -3.38
CA LEU A 45 -5.17 4.76 -2.32
C LEU A 45 -4.38 5.98 -2.81
N LYS A 46 -3.27 5.78 -3.55
CA LYS A 46 -2.48 6.86 -4.16
C LYS A 46 -3.32 7.70 -5.13
N SER A 47 -4.13 7.06 -5.98
CA SER A 47 -5.05 7.77 -6.87
C SER A 47 -6.02 8.65 -6.08
N LYS A 48 -6.72 8.08 -5.09
CA LYS A 48 -7.67 8.85 -4.25
C LYS A 48 -7.02 9.99 -3.46
N LEU A 49 -5.77 9.82 -3.03
CA LEU A 49 -5.02 10.85 -2.30
C LEU A 49 -4.59 12.02 -3.22
N ASN A 50 -4.45 11.74 -4.52
CA ASN A 50 -4.10 12.73 -5.54
C ASN A 50 -5.34 13.32 -6.26
N ASP A 51 -6.48 12.62 -6.26
CA ASP A 51 -7.76 13.04 -6.84
C ASP A 51 -8.50 14.14 -6.06
N LYS A 52 -7.85 14.78 -5.07
CA LYS A 52 -8.37 16.01 -4.48
C LYS A 52 -8.18 17.17 -5.45
N LYS A 53 -9.11 17.30 -6.41
CA LYS A 53 -9.35 18.51 -7.18
C LYS A 53 -10.76 19.01 -6.89
#